data_AF-A0A1L6I2N4-F1
#
_entry.id   AF-A0A1L6I2N4-F1
#
_cell.length_a   1.000
_cell.length_b   1.000
_cell.length_c   1.000
_cell.angle_alpha   90.00
_cell.angle_beta   90.00
_cell.angle_gamma   90.00
#
_symmetry.space_group_name_H-M   'P 1'
#
loop_
_entity.id
_entity.type
_entity.pdbx_description
1 polymer ?
#
loop_
_entity_poly.entity_id
_entity_poly.type
_entity_poly.pdbx_seq_one_letter_code
_entity_poly.pdbx_strand_id
1 'polypeptide(L)'
;MVQKFRAAATNDGPSTYAPDGPTAAPIFGLGGQQLQGDEIVEGGIATLVSFVGSLLNDGDLCWVLLSCDAGAQQVAPATESAHAVQLGQVENIASPLPLATSASTSPNQAVNQSQVLGVAQTIIDVTASRTLGTTYTNTTGKPIIVYAAGTCGVGGGSIAITIDGLVAQIGNDNTTGHAIATNLIIPAGSAYSVFITGSVTLNSWNELR
;
A
#
# COMPACT_ATOMS: atom_id res chain seq x y z
N MET A 1 -0.07 32.03 -38.40
CA MET A 1 -0.68 33.25 -37.86
C MET A 1 -0.56 33.22 -36.34
N VAL A 2 -0.24 34.34 -35.70
CA VAL A 2 -0.28 34.46 -34.23
C VAL A 2 -1.52 35.25 -33.84
N GLN A 3 -2.25 34.77 -32.83
CA GLN A 3 -3.43 35.39 -32.25
C GLN A 3 -3.18 35.65 -30.78
N LYS A 4 -3.65 36.80 -30.28
CA LYS A 4 -3.59 37.15 -28.87
C LYS A 4 -4.96 37.61 -28.41
N PHE A 5 -5.43 37.06 -27.31
CA PHE A 5 -6.71 37.45 -26.72
C PHE A 5 -6.63 37.41 -25.20
N ARG A 6 -7.50 38.19 -24.55
CA ARG A 6 -7.75 38.05 -23.12
C ARG A 6 -8.76 36.93 -22.92
N ALA A 7 -8.39 35.91 -22.15
CA ALA A 7 -9.28 34.81 -21.85
C ALA A 7 -10.45 35.28 -20.98
N ALA A 8 -11.67 34.93 -21.38
CA ALA A 8 -12.89 35.24 -20.64
C ALA A 8 -13.22 34.19 -19.57
N ALA A 9 -12.58 33.03 -19.63
CA ALA A 9 -12.77 31.93 -18.69
C ALA A 9 -11.51 31.08 -18.64
N THR A 10 -11.32 30.38 -17.52
CA THR A 10 -10.31 29.34 -17.38
C THR A 10 -10.79 28.07 -18.08
N ASN A 11 -9.92 27.37 -18.83
CA ASN A 11 -10.28 26.09 -19.41
C ASN A 11 -10.29 24.97 -18.36
N ASP A 12 -11.18 24.00 -18.51
CA ASP A 12 -11.32 22.82 -17.65
C ASP A 12 -10.94 21.51 -18.37
N GLY A 13 -10.38 21.62 -19.58
CA GLY A 13 -10.02 20.50 -20.43
C GLY A 13 -9.72 20.89 -21.88
N PRO A 14 -9.91 19.96 -22.84
CA PRO A 14 -9.68 20.21 -24.26
C PRO A 14 -10.47 21.42 -24.74
N SER A 15 -9.78 22.35 -25.38
CA SER A 15 -10.34 23.63 -25.81
C SER A 15 -10.23 23.81 -27.31
N THR A 16 -11.06 24.70 -27.87
CA THR A 16 -11.07 25.03 -29.29
C THR A 16 -11.05 26.55 -29.48
N TYR A 17 -10.58 27.03 -30.64
CA TYR A 17 -10.51 28.46 -30.96
C TYR A 17 -10.97 28.75 -32.39
N ALA A 18 -11.83 29.76 -32.54
CA ALA A 18 -12.45 30.18 -33.81
C ALA A 18 -12.45 31.72 -33.93
N PRO A 19 -11.29 32.36 -34.20
CA PRO A 19 -11.22 33.83 -34.22
C PRO A 19 -12.08 34.47 -35.33
N ASP A 20 -12.34 33.74 -36.42
CA ASP A 20 -12.98 34.28 -37.63
C ASP A 20 -14.34 33.65 -37.98
N GLY A 21 -14.88 32.79 -37.10
CA GLY A 21 -16.33 32.57 -37.04
C GLY A 21 -17.01 31.30 -37.59
N PRO A 22 -16.46 30.41 -38.45
CA PRO A 22 -17.26 29.23 -38.83
C PRO A 22 -16.71 27.87 -38.38
N THR A 23 -15.43 27.72 -38.09
CA THR A 23 -14.89 26.41 -37.68
C THR A 23 -13.91 26.56 -36.53
N ALA A 24 -14.29 26.05 -35.36
CA ALA A 24 -13.39 25.96 -34.23
C ALA A 24 -12.36 24.85 -34.47
N ALA A 25 -11.09 25.19 -34.29
CA ALA A 25 -9.99 24.25 -34.36
C ALA A 25 -9.48 23.94 -32.95
N PRO A 26 -9.05 22.70 -32.67
CA PRO A 26 -8.54 22.32 -31.36
C PRO A 26 -7.30 23.13 -30.97
N ILE A 27 -7.15 23.39 -29.67
CA ILE A 27 -5.97 23.98 -29.07
C ILE A 27 -5.14 22.88 -28.42
N PHE A 28 -3.86 22.81 -28.80
CA PHE A 28 -2.86 21.97 -28.20
C PHE A 28 -1.89 22.83 -27.38
N GLY A 29 -1.37 22.30 -26.28
CA GLY A 29 -0.24 22.92 -25.60
C GLY A 29 1.08 22.60 -26.29
N LEU A 30 2.17 23.21 -25.83
CA LEU A 30 3.51 23.01 -26.40
C LEU A 30 4.00 21.55 -26.33
N GLY A 31 3.45 20.73 -25.42
CA GLY A 31 3.74 19.30 -25.33
C GLY A 31 3.04 18.45 -26.41
N GLY A 32 2.27 19.05 -27.32
CA GLY A 32 1.56 18.36 -28.39
C GLY A 32 0.32 17.58 -27.92
N GLN A 33 -0.13 17.82 -26.70
CA GLN A 33 -1.37 17.26 -26.15
C GLN A 33 -2.49 18.31 -26.18
N GLN A 34 -3.74 17.85 -26.20
CA GLN A 34 -4.87 18.74 -25.92
C GLN A 34 -4.73 19.36 -24.53
N LEU A 35 -5.31 20.54 -24.34
CA LEU A 35 -5.36 21.18 -23.03
C LEU A 35 -6.05 20.28 -21.98
N GLN A 36 -5.60 20.35 -20.73
CA GLN A 36 -6.02 19.48 -19.63
C GLN A 36 -6.79 20.23 -18.54
N GLY A 37 -6.73 21.56 -18.54
CA GLY A 37 -7.29 22.44 -17.52
C GLY A 37 -6.25 23.45 -17.03
N ASP A 38 -6.71 24.66 -16.73
CA ASP A 38 -5.91 25.76 -16.17
C ASP A 38 -4.76 26.30 -17.06
N GLU A 39 -4.55 25.81 -18.28
CA GLU A 39 -3.51 26.36 -19.18
C GLU A 39 -3.88 27.71 -19.80
N ILE A 40 -5.18 27.97 -19.98
CA ILE A 40 -5.76 29.25 -20.32
C ILE A 40 -6.52 29.70 -19.09
N VAL A 41 -6.17 30.85 -18.53
CA VAL A 41 -6.72 31.34 -17.25
C VAL A 41 -7.54 32.60 -17.47
N GLU A 42 -8.71 32.68 -16.84
CA GLU A 42 -9.57 33.87 -16.87
C GLU A 42 -8.79 35.16 -16.60
N GLY A 43 -8.97 36.15 -17.48
CA GLY A 43 -8.29 37.43 -17.40
C GLY A 43 -6.84 37.42 -17.91
N GLY A 44 -6.21 36.26 -18.13
CA GLY A 44 -4.86 36.14 -18.69
C GLY A 44 -4.82 36.43 -20.20
N ILE A 45 -3.65 36.86 -20.71
CA ILE A 45 -3.43 37.02 -22.14
C ILE A 45 -2.88 35.73 -22.73
N ALA A 46 -3.71 35.02 -23.49
CA ALA A 46 -3.32 33.84 -24.23
C ALA A 46 -2.70 34.23 -25.59
N THR A 47 -1.57 33.60 -25.94
CA THR A 47 -0.94 33.69 -27.25
C THR A 47 -1.03 32.35 -27.96
N LEU A 48 -1.80 32.30 -29.05
CA LEU A 48 -1.94 31.12 -29.90
C LEU A 48 -1.20 31.32 -31.22
N VAL A 49 -0.70 30.24 -31.80
CA VAL A 49 -0.21 30.22 -33.19
C VAL A 49 -0.96 29.14 -33.97
N SER A 50 -1.42 29.48 -35.17
CA SER A 50 -2.02 28.51 -36.09
C SER A 50 -0.95 27.54 -36.58
N PHE A 51 -1.27 26.25 -36.58
CA PHE A 51 -0.41 25.20 -37.10
C PHE A 51 -1.21 24.30 -38.06
N VAL A 52 -0.59 23.96 -39.19
CA VAL A 52 -1.12 23.03 -40.20
C VAL A 52 0.05 22.14 -40.62
N GLY A 53 0.00 20.86 -40.28
CA GLY A 53 1.08 19.92 -40.55
C GLY A 53 0.85 18.60 -39.83
N SER A 54 1.40 17.51 -40.35
CA SER A 54 1.09 16.14 -39.89
C SER A 54 1.48 15.82 -38.44
N LEU A 55 2.22 16.70 -37.77
CA LEU A 55 2.63 16.52 -36.38
C LEU A 55 1.46 16.60 -35.40
N LEU A 56 0.49 17.48 -35.68
CA LEU A 56 -0.65 17.74 -34.80
C LEU A 56 -1.93 17.65 -35.62
N ASN A 57 -3.00 17.16 -34.98
CA ASN A 57 -4.35 17.16 -35.53
C ASN A 57 -4.44 16.53 -36.94
N ASP A 58 -3.69 15.46 -37.19
CA ASP A 58 -3.69 14.72 -38.46
C ASP A 58 -3.41 15.57 -39.71
N GLY A 59 -2.77 16.73 -39.56
CA GLY A 59 -2.50 17.66 -40.65
C GLY A 59 -3.55 18.76 -40.84
N ASP A 60 -4.70 18.65 -40.18
CA ASP A 60 -5.73 19.69 -40.18
C ASP A 60 -5.33 20.89 -39.30
N LEU A 61 -5.96 22.03 -39.52
CA LEU A 61 -5.72 23.24 -38.73
C LEU A 61 -5.93 22.97 -37.24
N CYS A 62 -4.91 23.32 -36.45
CA CYS A 62 -5.01 23.43 -35.00
C CYS A 62 -4.35 24.73 -34.52
N TRP A 63 -4.56 25.05 -33.25
CA TRP A 63 -3.87 26.13 -32.55
C TRP A 63 -2.90 25.55 -31.55
N VAL A 64 -1.72 26.17 -31.43
CA VAL A 64 -0.74 25.85 -30.39
C VAL A 64 -0.69 27.00 -29.40
N LEU A 65 -0.95 26.71 -28.13
CA LEU A 65 -0.81 27.66 -27.03
C LEU A 65 0.67 27.86 -26.71
N LEU A 66 1.19 29.06 -27.01
CA LEU A 66 2.57 29.43 -26.71
C LEU A 66 2.72 29.90 -25.26
N SER A 67 1.72 30.62 -24.76
CA SER A 67 1.68 31.12 -23.38
C SER A 67 0.27 31.60 -22.99
N CYS A 68 -0.03 31.55 -21.70
CA CYS A 68 -1.08 32.35 -21.07
C CYS A 68 -0.53 32.89 -19.75
N ASP A 69 -0.82 34.15 -19.42
CA ASP A 69 -0.47 34.69 -18.10
C ASP A 69 -1.10 33.82 -17.00
N ALA A 70 -0.30 33.43 -16.01
CA ALA A 70 -0.69 32.56 -14.89
C ALA A 70 -1.22 31.16 -15.26
N GLY A 71 -1.13 30.75 -16.53
CA GLY A 71 -1.58 29.43 -16.99
C GLY A 71 -0.65 28.30 -16.58
N ALA A 72 -1.24 27.14 -16.30
CA ALA A 72 -0.50 25.91 -16.09
C ALA A 72 0.30 25.54 -17.35
N GLN A 73 1.53 25.07 -17.16
CA GLN A 73 2.37 24.58 -18.25
C GLN A 73 2.24 23.06 -18.34
N GLN A 74 1.91 22.57 -19.54
CA GLN A 74 1.90 21.13 -19.78
C GLN A 74 3.31 20.54 -19.69
N VAL A 75 3.42 19.39 -19.04
CA VAL A 75 4.62 18.56 -19.01
C VAL A 75 4.36 17.37 -19.93
N ALA A 76 5.20 17.13 -20.95
CA ALA A 76 5.10 15.93 -21.80
C ALA A 76 5.60 14.68 -21.05
N PRO A 77 5.30 13.45 -21.50
CA PRO A 77 5.78 12.25 -20.82
C PRO A 77 7.32 12.25 -20.74
N ALA A 78 7.85 12.05 -19.53
CA ALA A 78 9.29 11.91 -19.30
C ALA A 78 9.83 10.64 -19.97
N THR A 79 10.82 10.79 -20.85
CA THR A 79 11.52 9.68 -21.52
C THR A 79 13.01 9.63 -21.18
N GLU A 80 13.51 10.65 -20.48
CA GLU A 80 14.92 10.80 -20.12
C GLU A 80 15.07 11.13 -18.64
N SER A 81 16.26 10.88 -18.08
CA SER A 81 16.52 10.98 -16.63
C SER A 81 16.41 12.39 -16.05
N ALA A 82 16.50 13.43 -16.87
CA ALA A 82 16.41 14.83 -16.45
C ALA A 82 15.05 15.49 -16.76
N HIS A 83 14.06 14.75 -17.27
CA HIS A 83 12.74 15.28 -17.54
C HIS A 83 11.89 15.40 -16.26
N ALA A 84 11.00 16.40 -16.21
CA ALA A 84 9.92 16.42 -15.22
C ALA A 84 8.92 15.30 -15.53
N VAL A 85 8.46 14.58 -14.50
CA VAL A 85 7.58 13.40 -14.62
C VAL A 85 6.12 13.82 -14.45
N GLN A 86 5.22 13.34 -15.33
CA GLN A 86 3.78 13.56 -15.19
C GLN A 86 3.18 12.75 -14.03
N LEU A 87 2.07 13.23 -13.45
CA LEU A 87 1.34 12.46 -12.43
C LEU A 87 0.98 11.04 -12.91
N GLY A 88 0.47 10.88 -14.13
CA GLY A 88 0.15 9.56 -14.68
C GLY A 88 1.37 8.63 -14.80
N GLN A 89 2.59 9.16 -15.00
CA GLN A 89 3.81 8.36 -14.97
C GLN A 89 4.19 7.98 -13.53
N VAL A 90 3.99 8.89 -12.57
CA VAL A 90 4.14 8.57 -11.15
C VAL A 90 3.11 7.51 -10.75
N GLU A 91 1.85 7.60 -11.15
CA GLU A 91 0.78 6.63 -10.83
C GLU A 91 1.08 5.23 -11.38
N ASN A 92 1.65 5.14 -12.59
CA ASN A 92 2.06 3.87 -13.18
C ASN A 92 3.33 3.29 -12.50
N ILE A 93 4.27 4.15 -12.11
CA ILE A 93 5.42 3.77 -11.27
C ILE A 93 4.95 3.51 -9.82
N ALA A 94 3.78 4.01 -9.43
CA ALA A 94 3.17 3.90 -8.11
C ALA A 94 2.24 2.69 -7.95
N SER A 95 2.17 1.82 -8.95
CA SER A 95 1.77 0.44 -8.70
C SER A 95 2.92 -0.38 -8.09
N PRO A 96 3.99 0.27 -7.55
CA PRO A 96 4.17 0.28 -6.09
C PRO A 96 4.71 1.62 -5.52
N LEU A 97 3.83 2.59 -5.25
CA LEU A 97 4.06 3.61 -4.23
C LEU A 97 4.04 2.80 -2.92
N PRO A 98 5.08 2.87 -2.08
CA PRO A 98 5.21 2.10 -0.84
C PRO A 98 4.28 2.61 0.27
N LEU A 99 3.02 2.89 -0.05
CA LEU A 99 1.93 2.92 0.91
C LEU A 99 1.20 1.56 0.96
N ALA A 100 1.89 0.49 0.56
CA ALA A 100 1.35 -0.86 0.48
C ALA A 100 0.64 -1.24 1.80
N THR A 101 -0.69 -1.25 1.76
CA THR A 101 -1.53 -2.02 2.67
C THR A 101 -1.33 -3.52 2.47
N SER A 102 -0.67 -3.92 1.37
CA SER A 102 -0.35 -5.31 1.01
C SER A 102 0.98 -5.78 1.58
N ALA A 103 1.15 -7.10 1.67
CA ALA A 103 2.35 -7.73 2.20
C ALA A 103 3.60 -7.43 1.39
N SER A 104 4.72 -7.20 2.07
CA SER A 104 6.04 -7.18 1.44
C SER A 104 6.40 -8.60 0.97
N THR A 105 6.61 -8.78 -0.34
CA THR A 105 6.98 -10.05 -0.97
C THR A 105 8.34 -9.99 -1.68
N SER A 106 9.08 -8.89 -1.56
CA SER A 106 10.37 -8.71 -2.24
C SER A 106 11.31 -7.78 -1.47
N PRO A 107 12.64 -7.92 -1.63
CA PRO A 107 13.61 -6.99 -1.07
C PRO A 107 13.30 -5.54 -1.46
N ASN A 108 13.56 -4.60 -0.54
CA ASN A 108 13.31 -3.16 -0.70
C ASN A 108 11.84 -2.72 -0.79
N GLN A 109 10.87 -3.59 -0.53
CA GLN A 109 9.48 -3.18 -0.29
C GLN A 109 9.29 -2.70 1.16
N ALA A 110 8.47 -1.66 1.34
CA ALA A 110 8.05 -1.22 2.68
C ALA A 110 7.28 -2.34 3.38
N VAL A 111 7.55 -2.55 4.67
CA VAL A 111 6.85 -3.56 5.49
C VAL A 111 5.65 -2.92 6.16
N ASN A 112 4.47 -3.51 5.97
CA ASN A 112 3.28 -3.08 6.70
C ASN A 112 3.44 -3.45 8.19
N GLN A 113 3.41 -2.46 9.09
CA GLN A 113 3.57 -2.68 10.54
C GLN A 113 2.55 -3.64 11.13
N SER A 114 1.38 -3.82 10.48
CA SER A 114 0.41 -4.83 10.89
C SER A 114 0.91 -6.27 10.74
N GLN A 115 1.97 -6.50 9.95
CA GLN A 115 2.52 -7.81 9.66
C GLN A 115 3.80 -8.12 10.44
N VAL A 116 4.34 -7.13 11.15
CA VAL A 116 5.58 -7.30 11.92
C VAL A 116 5.25 -7.84 13.29
N LEU A 117 5.81 -9.00 13.61
CA LEU A 117 5.70 -9.59 14.94
C LEU A 117 6.41 -8.68 15.97
N GLY A 118 5.72 -8.40 17.08
CA GLY A 118 6.21 -7.58 18.19
C GLY A 118 5.98 -6.07 18.06
N VAL A 119 5.52 -5.57 16.90
CA VAL A 119 5.18 -4.14 16.74
C VAL A 119 3.72 -3.91 17.12
N ALA A 120 3.51 -3.02 18.10
CA ALA A 120 2.20 -2.69 18.67
C ALA A 120 1.44 -3.94 19.18
N GLN A 121 2.17 -4.92 19.71
CA GLN A 121 1.63 -6.09 20.40
C GLN A 121 2.00 -6.02 21.87
N THR A 122 1.14 -6.56 22.73
CA THR A 122 1.38 -6.64 24.18
C THR A 122 1.34 -8.09 24.63
N ILE A 123 2.15 -8.43 25.64
CA ILE A 123 2.05 -9.73 26.30
C ILE A 123 0.85 -9.70 27.24
N ILE A 124 -0.10 -10.60 27.03
CA ILE A 124 -1.31 -10.74 27.84
C ILE A 124 -1.28 -12.12 28.49
N ASP A 125 -1.44 -12.17 29.81
CA ASP A 125 -1.67 -13.41 30.54
C ASP A 125 -3.10 -13.88 30.27
N VAL A 126 -3.21 -15.04 29.63
CA VAL A 126 -4.46 -15.66 29.24
C VAL A 126 -4.73 -16.96 30.00
N THR A 127 -3.92 -17.27 31.03
CA THR A 127 -3.97 -18.53 31.81
C THR A 127 -5.37 -18.85 32.31
N ALA A 128 -6.09 -17.87 32.86
CA ALA A 128 -7.45 -18.06 33.36
C ALA A 128 -8.53 -18.11 32.26
N SER A 129 -8.22 -17.62 31.07
CA SER A 129 -9.16 -17.50 29.93
C SER A 129 -9.00 -18.59 28.87
N ARG A 130 -8.00 -19.46 29.05
CA ARG A 130 -7.66 -20.56 28.16
C ARG A 130 -7.73 -21.87 28.92
N THR A 131 -8.26 -22.87 28.25
CA THR A 131 -8.33 -24.25 28.71
C THR A 131 -7.41 -25.12 27.87
N LEU A 132 -6.61 -25.98 28.51
CA LEU A 132 -5.73 -26.92 27.83
C LEU A 132 -6.52 -27.89 26.94
N GLY A 133 -5.93 -28.31 25.82
CA GLY A 133 -6.55 -29.20 24.84
C GLY A 133 -7.68 -28.56 24.02
N THR A 134 -8.07 -27.32 24.31
CA THR A 134 -9.06 -26.58 23.50
C THR A 134 -8.39 -25.93 22.31
N THR A 135 -8.99 -26.06 21.13
CA THR A 135 -8.54 -25.38 19.91
C THR A 135 -9.04 -23.94 19.88
N TYR A 136 -8.12 -23.00 19.72
CA TYR A 136 -8.38 -21.57 19.52
C TYR A 136 -7.94 -21.17 18.11
N THR A 137 -8.51 -20.09 17.56
CA THR A 137 -8.06 -19.49 16.30
C THR A 137 -7.39 -18.15 16.59
N ASN A 138 -6.26 -17.88 15.97
CA ASN A 138 -5.65 -16.56 16.02
C ASN A 138 -6.43 -15.58 15.12
N THR A 139 -7.42 -14.90 15.70
CA THR A 139 -8.29 -13.94 14.99
C THR A 139 -7.80 -12.50 15.06
N THR A 140 -6.57 -12.25 15.54
CA THR A 140 -6.05 -10.89 15.76
C THR A 140 -5.72 -10.13 14.46
N GLY A 141 -5.70 -10.84 13.33
CA GLY A 141 -5.22 -10.30 12.05
C GLY A 141 -3.69 -10.21 11.96
N LYS A 142 -2.95 -10.63 12.99
CA LYS A 142 -1.48 -10.65 13.04
C LYS A 142 -0.95 -11.98 13.57
N PRO A 143 0.30 -12.38 13.25
CA PRO A 143 0.95 -13.46 13.98
C PRO A 143 1.02 -13.15 15.48
N ILE A 144 0.81 -14.15 16.33
CA ILE A 144 0.99 -14.06 17.78
C ILE A 144 2.10 -15.02 18.21
N ILE A 145 2.71 -14.80 19.38
CA ILE A 145 3.52 -15.84 20.03
C ILE A 145 2.74 -16.38 21.22
N VAL A 146 2.56 -17.69 21.27
CA VAL A 146 2.05 -18.39 22.46
C VAL A 146 3.23 -18.81 23.30
N TYR A 147 3.21 -18.49 24.60
CA TYR A 147 4.15 -18.96 25.61
C TYR A 147 3.39 -19.79 26.63
N ALA A 148 3.80 -21.02 26.85
CA ALA A 148 3.18 -21.87 27.87
C ALA A 148 4.26 -22.50 28.75
N ALA A 149 4.05 -22.44 30.06
CA ALA A 149 4.99 -22.98 31.04
C ALA A 149 4.28 -23.69 32.19
N GLY A 150 4.94 -24.70 32.75
CA GLY A 150 4.42 -25.51 33.84
C GLY A 150 5.52 -26.14 34.68
N THR A 151 5.11 -26.87 35.71
CA THR A 151 6.00 -27.62 36.60
C THR A 151 5.69 -29.11 36.56
N CYS A 152 6.72 -29.93 36.42
CA CYS A 152 6.63 -31.38 36.46
C CYS A 152 6.22 -31.90 37.83
N GLY A 153 5.26 -32.81 37.85
CA GLY A 153 4.93 -33.67 38.97
C GLY A 153 5.72 -34.99 38.96
N VAL A 154 5.23 -35.97 39.71
CA VAL A 154 5.82 -37.31 39.78
C VAL A 154 5.63 -38.04 38.44
N GLY A 155 6.72 -38.60 37.90
CA GLY A 155 6.75 -39.22 36.58
C GLY A 155 6.94 -38.24 35.40
N GLY A 156 6.91 -36.93 35.69
CA GLY A 156 7.05 -35.84 34.72
C GLY A 156 6.01 -35.87 33.60
N GLY A 157 6.30 -35.16 32.52
CA GLY A 157 5.39 -35.02 31.39
C GLY A 157 5.86 -34.01 30.35
N SER A 158 4.93 -33.53 29.54
CA SER A 158 5.20 -32.58 28.48
C SER A 158 4.12 -31.51 28.38
N ILE A 159 4.52 -30.36 27.83
CA ILE A 159 3.62 -29.32 27.33
C ILE A 159 3.91 -29.11 25.85
N ALA A 160 2.87 -29.09 25.04
CA ALA A 160 2.98 -29.06 23.59
C ALA A 160 2.02 -28.05 22.99
N ILE A 161 2.42 -27.46 21.86
CA ILE A 161 1.61 -26.53 21.07
C ILE A 161 1.35 -27.15 19.71
N THR A 162 0.08 -27.22 19.31
CA THR A 162 -0.31 -27.59 17.94
C THR A 162 -0.61 -26.36 17.10
N ILE A 163 -0.34 -26.42 15.79
CA ILE A 163 -0.90 -25.51 14.78
C ILE A 163 -1.59 -26.35 13.71
N ASP A 164 -2.85 -26.02 13.38
CA ASP A 164 -3.64 -26.66 12.33
C ASP A 164 -3.66 -28.20 12.44
N GLY A 165 -3.69 -28.70 13.68
CA GLY A 165 -3.71 -30.12 14.02
C GLY A 165 -2.34 -30.81 14.12
N LEU A 166 -1.25 -30.14 13.74
CA LEU A 166 0.11 -30.67 13.84
C LEU A 166 0.78 -30.23 15.14
N VAL A 167 1.43 -31.15 15.85
CA VAL A 167 2.29 -30.81 16.99
C VAL A 167 3.56 -30.14 16.49
N ALA A 168 3.65 -28.82 16.68
CA ALA A 168 4.72 -27.99 16.11
C ALA A 168 5.85 -27.69 17.11
N GLN A 169 5.56 -27.74 18.41
CA GLN A 169 6.59 -27.61 19.45
C GLN A 169 6.20 -28.41 20.70
N ILE A 170 7.18 -29.04 21.35
CA ILE A 170 7.02 -29.79 22.61
C ILE A 170 8.19 -29.43 23.53
N GLY A 171 7.91 -29.24 24.82
CA GLY A 171 8.88 -29.32 25.90
C GLY A 171 8.52 -30.48 26.84
N ASN A 172 9.50 -31.25 27.31
CA ASN A 172 9.29 -32.37 28.21
C ASN A 172 10.41 -32.51 29.23
N ASP A 173 10.08 -33.02 30.41
CA ASP A 173 11.01 -33.36 31.48
C ASP A 173 10.36 -34.47 32.33
N ASN A 174 11.18 -35.33 32.94
CA ASN A 174 10.75 -36.47 33.74
C ASN A 174 10.98 -36.26 35.25
N THR A 175 11.60 -35.16 35.66
CA THR A 175 11.99 -34.91 37.05
C THR A 175 11.00 -34.00 37.76
N THR A 176 10.51 -34.44 38.92
CA THR A 176 9.56 -33.69 39.73
C THR A 176 10.14 -32.35 40.20
N GLY A 177 9.35 -31.29 40.08
CA GLY A 177 9.74 -29.93 40.46
C GLY A 177 10.48 -29.15 39.36
N HIS A 178 10.90 -29.79 38.27
CA HIS A 178 11.49 -29.08 37.13
C HIS A 178 10.46 -28.22 36.41
N ALA A 179 10.91 -27.07 35.91
CA ALA A 179 10.10 -26.20 35.05
C ALA A 179 10.21 -26.66 33.59
N ILE A 180 9.08 -26.69 32.87
CA ILE A 180 9.02 -26.90 31.43
C ILE A 180 8.35 -25.68 30.79
N ALA A 181 8.87 -25.22 29.65
CA ALA A 181 8.24 -24.19 28.84
C ALA A 181 8.34 -24.48 27.33
N THR A 182 7.41 -23.92 26.56
CA THR A 182 7.37 -23.95 25.10
C THR A 182 6.86 -22.61 24.57
N ASN A 183 7.33 -22.21 23.39
CA ASN A 183 6.77 -21.09 22.66
C ASN A 183 6.67 -21.36 21.15
N LEU A 184 5.70 -20.71 20.50
CA LEU A 184 5.50 -20.88 19.07
C LEU A 184 4.83 -19.66 18.46
N ILE A 185 5.26 -19.30 17.25
CA ILE A 185 4.58 -18.30 16.41
C ILE A 185 3.34 -18.95 15.80
N ILE A 186 2.16 -18.37 16.04
CA ILE A 186 0.90 -18.78 15.44
C ILE A 186 0.54 -17.77 14.35
N PRO A 187 0.51 -18.15 13.06
CA PRO A 187 0.07 -17.26 11.98
C PRO A 187 -1.35 -16.73 12.21
N ALA A 188 -1.65 -15.57 11.62
CA ALA A 188 -3.03 -15.06 11.61
C ALA A 188 -3.95 -16.05 10.88
N GLY A 189 -5.12 -16.33 11.47
CA GLY A 189 -6.10 -17.26 10.93
C GLY A 189 -5.84 -18.74 11.24
N SER A 190 -4.63 -19.13 11.65
CA SER A 190 -4.34 -20.52 12.03
C SER A 190 -5.04 -20.92 13.33
N ALA A 191 -5.43 -22.19 13.40
CA ALA A 191 -5.92 -22.82 14.62
C ALA A 191 -4.74 -23.33 15.46
N TYR A 192 -4.81 -23.22 16.78
CA TYR A 192 -3.79 -23.68 17.70
C TYR A 192 -4.37 -24.24 18.99
N SER A 193 -3.61 -25.05 19.70
CA SER A 193 -3.97 -25.54 21.03
C SER A 193 -2.71 -25.76 21.87
N VAL A 194 -2.82 -25.60 23.19
CA VAL A 194 -1.78 -26.01 24.15
C VAL A 194 -2.34 -27.18 24.92
N PHE A 195 -1.57 -28.27 25.04
CA PHE A 195 -2.00 -29.45 25.79
C PHE A 195 -0.83 -30.02 26.59
N ILE A 196 -1.19 -30.79 27.62
CA ILE A 196 -0.25 -31.44 28.53
C ILE A 196 -0.46 -32.96 28.44
N THR A 197 0.64 -33.70 28.48
CA THR A 197 0.63 -35.15 28.66
C THR A 197 1.45 -35.51 29.90
N GLY A 198 0.97 -36.46 30.70
CA GLY A 198 1.63 -36.85 31.94
C GLY A 198 1.34 -35.88 33.10
N SER A 199 2.24 -35.82 34.07
CA SER A 199 2.09 -35.05 35.30
C SER A 199 2.77 -33.70 35.17
N VAL A 200 2.05 -32.70 34.64
CA VAL A 200 2.50 -31.30 34.60
C VAL A 200 1.36 -30.39 35.06
N THR A 201 1.67 -29.48 35.97
CA THR A 201 0.76 -28.38 36.36
C THR A 201 1.06 -27.18 35.48
N LEU A 202 0.05 -26.58 34.85
CA LEU A 202 0.22 -25.34 34.10
C LEU A 202 0.43 -24.19 35.07
N ASN A 203 1.49 -23.41 34.88
CA ASN A 203 1.80 -22.25 35.70
C ASN A 203 1.41 -20.95 34.99
N SER A 204 1.65 -20.88 33.68
CA SER A 204 1.31 -19.70 32.88
C SER A 204 1.06 -20.03 31.41
N TRP A 205 0.17 -19.24 30.82
CA TRP A 205 -0.06 -19.15 29.38
C TRP A 205 -0.17 -17.66 29.04
N ASN A 206 0.85 -17.16 28.34
CA ASN A 206 0.89 -15.78 27.87
C ASN A 206 0.83 -15.75 26.34
N GLU A 207 0.28 -14.68 25.79
CA GLU A 207 0.28 -14.45 24.35
C GLU A 207 0.76 -13.03 24.03
N LEU A 208 1.74 -12.91 23.14
CA LEU A 208 2.11 -11.63 22.51
C LEU A 208 1.15 -11.39 21.36
N ARG A 209 0.25 -10.42 21.50
CA ARG A 209 -0.80 -10.12 20.51
C ARG A 209 -1.04 -8.65 20.30
#